data_AF-A0A016TTS4-F1
#
_entry.id   AF-A0A016TTS4-F1
#
_cell.length_a   1.000
_cell.length_b   1.000
_cell.length_c   1.000
_cell.angle_alpha   90.00
_cell.angle_beta   90.00
_cell.angle_gamma   90.00
#
_symmetry.space_group_name_H-M   'P 1'
#
loop_
_entity.id
_entity.type
_entity.pdbx_description
1 polymer ?
#
loop_
_entity_poly.entity_id
_entity_poly.type
_entity_poly.pdbx_seq_one_letter_code
_entity_poly.pdbx_strand_id
1 'polypeptide(L)' 'MCKCRRELTFYRYFRSVPQCGNNGMNPSTRKAFLLTHNRLRSRLAKGNELNGPYGMAPRAANMLKMAR' A
#
# COMPACT_ATOMS: atom_id res chain seq x y z
N MET A 1 -24.28 -7.32 30.70
CA MET A 1 -24.89 -7.74 29.41
C MET A 1 -25.02 -6.47 28.56
N CYS A 2 -24.46 -6.39 27.35
CA CYS A 2 -25.06 -6.92 26.11
C CYS A 2 -24.07 -7.75 25.29
N LYS A 3 -24.46 -8.99 24.99
CA LYS A 3 -23.88 -9.78 23.90
C LYS A 3 -24.52 -9.30 22.60
N CYS A 4 -23.74 -8.77 21.66
CA CYS A 4 -24.16 -8.71 20.26
C CYS A 4 -23.61 -9.96 19.55
N ARG A 5 -24.56 -10.83 19.24
CA ARG A 5 -24.43 -12.15 18.62
C ARG A 5 -23.81 -12.04 17.23
N ARG A 6 -22.94 -12.99 16.88
CA ARG A 6 -22.39 -13.20 15.53
C ARG A 6 -23.51 -13.36 14.49
N GLU A 7 -23.44 -12.59 13.42
CA GLU A 7 -23.92 -12.95 12.09
C GLU A 7 -22.66 -13.14 11.23
N LEU A 8 -22.27 -14.41 11.08
CA LEU A 8 -21.20 -14.88 10.21
C LEU A 8 -21.76 -15.05 8.80
N THR A 9 -21.92 -13.97 8.07
CA THR A 9 -22.07 -14.02 6.61
C THR A 9 -21.23 -12.89 6.01
N PHE A 10 -20.42 -13.22 5.01
CA PHE A 10 -19.76 -12.26 4.10
C PHE A 10 -18.37 -11.66 4.44
N TYR A 11 -17.77 -11.81 5.62
CA TYR A 11 -16.40 -11.29 5.88
C TYR A 11 -15.23 -12.23 5.52
N ARG A 12 -15.50 -13.29 4.74
CA ARG A 12 -14.47 -14.06 4.02
C ARG A 12 -14.33 -13.57 2.57
N TYR A 13 -14.30 -12.25 2.38
CA TYR A 13 -13.75 -11.65 1.18
C TYR A 13 -12.24 -11.87 1.25
N PHE A 14 -11.80 -13.06 0.82
CA PHE A 14 -10.47 -13.23 0.28
C PHE A 14 -10.32 -12.06 -0.69
N ARG A 15 -9.56 -11.04 -0.32
CA ARG A 15 -9.56 -9.73 -0.97
C ARG A 15 -8.83 -9.86 -2.29
N SER A 16 -9.42 -10.60 -3.23
CA SER A 16 -9.05 -10.56 -4.64
C SER A 16 -9.51 -9.19 -5.10
N VAL A 17 -8.62 -8.22 -4.96
CA VAL A 17 -8.78 -6.89 -5.52
C VAL A 17 -9.19 -7.09 -6.99
N PRO A 18 -10.29 -6.49 -7.45
CA PRO A 18 -10.80 -6.70 -8.80
C PRO A 18 -9.67 -6.45 -9.80
N GLN A 19 -9.45 -7.43 -10.67
CA GLN A 19 -8.44 -7.31 -11.71
C GLN A 19 -8.81 -6.13 -12.59
N CYS A 20 -7.83 -5.27 -12.83
CA CYS A 20 -8.07 -4.11 -13.65
C CYS A 20 -8.35 -4.53 -15.10
N GLY A 21 -9.31 -3.87 -15.75
CA GLY A 21 -9.64 -4.13 -17.16
C GLY A 21 -8.51 -3.78 -18.12
N ASN A 22 -8.68 -4.22 -19.38
CA ASN A 22 -7.75 -4.02 -20.47
C ASN A 22 -7.83 -2.58 -21.03
N ASN A 23 -7.38 -1.62 -20.22
CA ASN A 23 -7.49 -0.19 -20.52
C ASN A 23 -6.17 0.40 -21.05
N GLY A 24 -5.41 -0.39 -21.83
CA GLY A 24 -4.08 0.00 -22.32
C GLY A 24 -2.96 0.01 -21.28
N MET A 25 -3.23 -0.40 -20.03
CA MET A 25 -2.22 -0.48 -18.98
C MET A 25 -1.95 -1.91 -18.53
N ASN A 26 -0.79 -2.43 -18.96
CA ASN A 26 -0.39 -3.81 -18.75
C ASN A 26 -0.23 -4.15 -17.25
N PRO A 27 -0.59 -5.37 -16.83
CA PRO A 27 -0.42 -5.81 -15.44
C PRO A 27 1.02 -5.71 -14.93
N SER A 28 2.01 -5.93 -15.80
CA SER A 28 3.44 -5.77 -15.52
C SER A 28 3.78 -4.32 -15.18
N THR A 29 3.30 -3.37 -15.98
CA THR A 29 3.47 -1.94 -15.77
C THR A 29 2.87 -1.52 -14.42
N ARG A 30 1.63 -1.93 -14.12
CA ARG A 30 0.99 -1.67 -12.81
C ARG A 30 1.82 -2.20 -11.64
N LYS A 31 2.37 -3.42 -11.78
CA LYS A 31 3.26 -4.02 -10.77
C LYS A 31 4.55 -3.22 -10.61
N ALA A 32 5.16 -2.78 -11.71
CA ALA A 32 6.36 -1.95 -11.67
C ALA A 32 6.11 -0.63 -10.93
N PHE A 33 5.01 0.06 -11.23
CA PHE A 33 4.60 1.27 -10.51
C PHE A 33 4.45 1.02 -9.01
N LEU A 34 3.72 -0.03 -8.62
CA LEU A 34 3.48 -0.38 -7.23
C LEU A 34 4.79 -0.68 -6.48
N LEU A 35 5.68 -1.46 -7.10
CA LEU A 35 6.99 -1.82 -6.53
C LEU A 35 7.88 -0.60 -6.37
N THR A 36 7.97 0.25 -7.39
CA THR A 36 8.78 1.47 -7.36
C THR A 36 8.32 2.39 -6.25
N HIS A 37 7.02 2.64 -6.12
CA HIS A 37 6.52 3.50 -5.05
C HIS A 37 6.77 2.89 -3.66
N ASN A 38 6.53 1.59 -3.49
CA ASN A 38 6.79 0.94 -2.20
C ASN A 38 8.28 0.97 -1.83
N ARG A 39 9.18 0.86 -2.81
CA ARG A 39 10.63 1.02 -2.62
C ARG A 39 10.96 2.44 -2.13
N LEU A 40 10.46 3.47 -2.81
CA LEU A 40 10.70 4.87 -2.46
C LEU A 40 10.11 5.21 -1.08
N ARG A 41 8.87 4.81 -0.82
CA ARG A 41 8.23 4.92 0.50
C ARG A 41 9.07 4.26 1.58
N SER A 42 9.59 3.05 1.34
CA SER A 42 10.43 2.38 2.33
C SER A 42 11.74 3.12 2.63
N ARG A 43 12.39 3.71 1.62
CA ARG A 43 13.59 4.53 1.81
C ARG A 43 13.29 5.79 2.61
N LEU A 44 12.22 6.48 2.25
CA LEU A 44 11.78 7.70 2.95
C LEU A 44 11.38 7.39 4.40
N ALA A 45 10.68 6.27 4.65
CA ALA A 45 10.32 5.84 6.01
C ALA A 45 11.53 5.64 6.92
N LYS A 46 12.65 5.16 6.36
CA LYS A 46 13.90 4.94 7.10
C LYS A 46 14.70 6.22 7.34
N GLY A 47 14.28 7.33 6.73
CA GLY A 47 15.02 8.60 6.75
C GLY A 47 16.29 8.56 5.88
N ASN A 48 16.28 7.74 4.82
CA ASN A 48 17.43 7.56 3.92
C ASN A 48 17.29 8.39 2.63
N GLU A 49 16.37 9.36 2.60
CA GLU A 49 16.11 10.17 1.42
C GLU A 49 16.31 11.65 1.74
N LEU A 50 16.85 12.40 0.78
CA LEU A 50 17.10 13.83 0.94
C LEU A 50 15.78 14.61 0.81
N ASN A 51 15.57 15.57 1.70
CA ASN A 51 14.49 16.54 1.67
C ASN A 51 14.99 17.90 1.11
N GLY A 52 15.65 17.86 -0.05
CA GLY A 52 16.21 19.03 -0.70
C GLY A 52 17.17 19.83 0.19
N PRO A 53 17.01 21.17 0.31
CA PRO A 53 17.91 22.01 1.11
C PRO A 53 17.74 21.81 2.62
N TYR A 54 16.72 21.07 3.07
CA TYR A 54 16.39 20.88 4.49
C TYR A 54 17.07 19.66 5.12
N GLY A 55 18.02 19.03 4.42
CA GLY A 55 18.73 17.85 4.91
C GLY A 55 18.00 16.54 4.60
N MET A 56 18.02 15.59 5.52
CA MET A 56 17.37 14.28 5.35
C MET A 56 15.89 14.32 5.74
N ALA A 57 15.05 13.58 5.03
CA ALA A 57 13.66 13.37 5.43
C ALA A 57 13.58 12.64 6.79
N PRO A 58 12.66 13.04 7.68
CA PRO A 58 12.49 12.37 8.97
C PRO A 58 11.96 10.95 8.80
N ARG A 59 12.26 10.08 9.77
CA ARG A 59 11.75 8.70 9.78
C ARG A 59 10.24 8.69 10.00
N ALA A 60 9.55 7.79 9.32
CA ALA A 60 8.11 7.59 9.50
C ALA A 60 7.84 6.41 10.43
N ALA A 61 6.98 6.59 11.44
CA ALA A 61 6.66 5.55 12.40
C ALA A 61 5.86 4.37 11.78
N ASN A 62 4.91 4.67 10.89
CA ASN A 62 3.97 3.68 10.34
C ASN A 62 3.67 3.90 8.85
N MET A 63 4.70 3.93 7.99
CA MET A 63 4.50 4.04 6.54
C MET A 63 4.16 2.70 5.91
N LEU A 64 2.86 2.45 5.73
CA LEU A 64 2.34 1.21 5.13
C LEU A 64 2.65 1.10 3.63
N LYS A 65 2.77 -0.15 3.17
CA LYS A 65 2.87 -0.50 1.75
C LYS A 65 1.54 -0.27 1.05
N MET A 66 1.60 0.24 -0.17
CA MET A 66 0.46 0.27 -1.06
C MET A 66 0.17 -1.15 -1.55
N ALA A 67 -1.13 -1.43 -1.71
CA ALA A 67 -1.64 -2.67 -2.28
C ALA A 67 -2.01 -2.46 -3.75
N ARG A 68 -2.09 -3.58 -4.48
CA ARG A 68 -2.66 -3.65 -5.83
C ARG A 68 -4.15 -3.34 -5.77
#